data_AF-A0A554FLV0-F1
#
_entry.id   AF-A0A554FLV0-F1
#
_cell.length_a   1.000
_cell.length_b   1.000
_cell.length_c   1.000
_cell.angle_alpha   90.00
_cell.angle_beta   90.00
_cell.angle_gamma   90.00
#
_symmetry.space_group_name_H-M   'P 1'
#
loop_
_entity.id
_entity.type
_entity.pdbx_description
1 polymer ?
#
loop_
_entity_poly.entity_id
_entity_poly.type
_entity_poly.pdbx_seq_one_letter_code
_entity_poly.pdbx_strand_id
1 'polypeptide(L)'
;AASALASRLANNRELRNALTPQELANALNALSKWPNTADCTAAVKALASRLANDRNLRNALNPQELANALNALCKWPDTPDCADAANALAWRLADERGLCNALS
;
A
#
# COMPACT_ATOMS: atom_id res chain seq x y z
N ALA A 1 18.04 4.84 8.16
CA ALA A 1 17.14 3.75 8.55
C ALA A 1 16.03 3.50 7.52
N ALA A 2 15.21 4.51 7.18
CA ALA A 2 14.10 4.35 6.21
C ALA A 2 14.54 3.83 4.83
N SER A 3 15.64 4.36 4.26
CA SER A 3 16.17 3.90 2.96
C SER A 3 16.69 2.44 2.99
N ALA A 4 17.31 1.98 4.08
CA ALA A 4 17.74 0.58 4.21
C ALA A 4 16.55 -0.39 4.30
N LEU A 5 15.50 -0.04 5.04
CA LEU A 5 14.27 -0.82 5.08
C LEU A 5 13.56 -0.80 3.73
N ALA A 6 13.46 0.36 3.09
CA ALA A 6 12.86 0.52 1.77
C ALA A 6 13.59 -0.35 0.73
N SER A 7 14.91 -0.29 0.69
CA SER A 7 15.72 -1.13 -0.19
C SER A 7 15.52 -2.63 0.08
N ARG A 8 15.44 -3.05 1.34
CA ARG A 8 15.11 -4.45 1.69
C ARG A 8 13.72 -4.86 1.23
N LEU A 9 12.71 -4.01 1.43
CA LEU A 9 11.35 -4.27 0.95
C LEU A 9 11.30 -4.29 -0.59
N ALA A 10 12.05 -3.44 -1.29
CA ALA A 10 12.11 -3.44 -2.74
C ALA A 10 12.74 -4.73 -3.31
N ASN A 11 13.73 -5.29 -2.63
CA ASN A 11 14.54 -6.39 -3.16
C ASN A 11 14.21 -7.78 -2.57
N ASN A 12 13.55 -7.85 -1.42
CA ASN A 12 13.25 -9.13 -0.77
C ASN A 12 11.75 -9.44 -0.79
N ARG A 13 11.35 -10.32 -1.71
CA ARG A 13 9.95 -10.75 -1.87
C ARG A 13 9.41 -11.52 -0.66
N GLU A 14 10.22 -12.36 -0.03
CA GLU A 14 9.79 -13.12 1.17
C GLU A 14 9.49 -12.17 2.33
N LEU A 15 10.38 -11.20 2.57
CA LEU A 15 10.18 -10.16 3.59
C LEU A 15 8.89 -9.37 3.32
N ARG A 16 8.65 -8.95 2.07
CA ARG A 16 7.40 -8.26 1.72
C ARG A 16 6.18 -9.12 1.95
N ASN A 17 6.25 -10.41 1.64
CA ASN A 17 5.12 -11.34 1.76
C ASN A 17 4.83 -11.72 3.21
N ALA A 18 5.84 -11.66 4.08
CA ALA A 18 5.70 -11.89 5.51
C ALA A 18 4.96 -10.74 6.23
N LEU A 19 4.86 -9.55 5.63
CA LEU A 19 4.14 -8.43 6.24
C LEU A 19 2.64 -8.75 6.35
N THR A 20 2.11 -8.53 7.56
CA THR A 20 0.67 -8.48 7.81
C THR A 20 0.02 -7.30 7.08
N PRO A 21 -1.32 -7.28 6.90
CA PRO A 21 -2.03 -6.15 6.29
C PRO A 21 -1.73 -4.82 7.00
N GLN A 22 -1.75 -4.81 8.34
CA GLN A 22 -1.43 -3.64 9.16
C GLN A 22 0.01 -3.15 8.95
N GLU A 23 0.99 -4.06 8.98
CA GLU A 23 2.39 -3.70 8.74
C GLU A 23 2.62 -3.15 7.34
N LEU A 24 1.94 -3.71 6.34
CA LEU A 24 2.00 -3.22 4.97
C LEU A 24 1.43 -1.80 4.85
N ALA A 25 0.26 -1.53 5.43
CA ALA A 25 -0.34 -0.20 5.44
C ALA A 25 0.56 0.81 6.19
N ASN A 26 1.14 0.41 7.32
CA ASN A 26 2.09 1.23 8.08
C ASN A 26 3.37 1.49 7.28
N ALA A 27 3.90 0.50 6.56
CA ALA A 27 5.06 0.66 5.71
C ALA A 27 4.77 1.63 4.56
N LEU A 28 3.64 1.49 3.86
CA LEU A 28 3.21 2.43 2.83
C LEU A 28 3.11 3.86 3.37
N ASN A 29 2.43 4.05 4.51
CA ASN A 29 2.29 5.35 5.14
C ASN A 29 3.64 5.94 5.57
N ALA A 30 4.54 5.14 6.12
CA ALA A 30 5.88 5.58 6.50
C ALA A 30 6.72 5.99 5.27
N LEU A 31 6.70 5.19 4.20
CA LEU A 31 7.44 5.46 2.96
C LEU A 31 6.89 6.69 2.23
N SER A 32 5.58 6.98 2.36
CA SER A 32 4.93 8.18 1.79
C SER A 32 5.50 9.51 2.27
N LYS A 33 6.30 9.50 3.35
CA LYS A 33 7.02 10.67 3.85
C LYS A 33 8.23 11.06 2.98
N TRP A 34 8.69 10.16 2.12
CA TRP A 34 9.85 10.39 1.23
C TRP A 34 9.55 9.96 -0.22
N PRO A 35 8.55 10.57 -0.88
CA PRO A 35 8.11 10.14 -2.21
C PRO A 35 9.17 10.33 -3.29
N ASN A 36 10.10 11.28 -3.09
CA ASN A 36 11.17 11.61 -4.03
C ASN A 36 12.40 10.69 -3.90
N THR A 37 12.42 9.76 -2.93
CA THR A 37 13.54 8.85 -2.74
C THR A 37 13.33 7.59 -3.60
N ALA A 38 14.33 7.26 -4.43
CA ALA A 38 14.27 6.11 -5.33
C ALA A 38 13.98 4.79 -4.60
N ASP A 39 14.64 4.54 -3.45
CA ASP A 39 14.39 3.34 -2.64
C ASP A 39 12.96 3.27 -2.12
N CYS A 40 12.40 4.41 -1.67
CA CYS A 40 11.03 4.47 -1.16
C CYS A 40 10.02 4.22 -2.27
N THR A 41 10.24 4.81 -3.45
CA THR A 41 9.43 4.56 -4.64
C THR A 41 9.48 3.09 -5.04
N ALA A 42 10.66 2.48 -5.10
CA ALA A 42 10.81 1.07 -5.43
C ALA A 42 10.12 0.14 -4.42
N ALA A 43 10.24 0.44 -3.13
CA ALA A 43 9.56 -0.29 -2.07
C ALA A 43 8.04 -0.18 -2.19
N VAL A 44 7.51 1.03 -2.40
CA VAL A 44 6.08 1.26 -2.56
C VAL A 44 5.54 0.57 -3.80
N LYS A 45 6.24 0.64 -4.94
CA LYS A 45 5.87 -0.13 -6.15
C LYS A 45 5.69 -1.60 -5.86
N ALA A 46 6.64 -2.18 -5.15
CA ALA A 46 6.58 -3.60 -4.84
C ALA A 46 5.46 -3.97 -3.84
N LEU A 47 5.22 -3.12 -2.83
CA LEU A 47 4.11 -3.31 -1.89
C LEU A 47 2.75 -3.09 -2.56
N ALA A 48 2.63 -2.09 -3.43
CA ALA A 48 1.43 -1.80 -4.21
C ALA A 48 1.11 -2.94 -5.17
N SER A 49 2.12 -3.48 -5.87
CA SER A 49 1.96 -4.66 -6.72
C SER A 49 1.45 -5.88 -5.92
N ARG A 50 1.99 -6.13 -4.71
CA ARG A 50 1.46 -7.18 -3.81
C ARG A 50 0.00 -6.89 -3.46
N LEU A 51 -0.31 -5.67 -3.06
CA LEU A 51 -1.65 -5.27 -2.63
C LEU A 51 -2.67 -5.42 -3.77
N ALA A 52 -2.35 -5.00 -5.00
CA ALA A 52 -3.22 -5.15 -6.15
C ALA A 52 -3.55 -6.62 -6.46
N ASN A 53 -2.55 -7.51 -6.34
CA ASN A 53 -2.67 -8.92 -6.70
C ASN A 53 -3.23 -9.82 -5.59
N ASP A 54 -3.15 -9.41 -4.32
CA ASP A 54 -3.62 -10.21 -3.19
C ASP A 54 -4.97 -9.69 -2.67
N ARG A 55 -6.06 -10.37 -3.08
CA ARG A 55 -7.43 -10.03 -2.65
C ARG A 55 -7.63 -10.26 -1.15
N ASN A 56 -7.04 -11.31 -0.57
CA ASN A 56 -7.19 -11.62 0.85
C ASN A 56 -6.53 -10.55 1.69
N LEU A 57 -5.31 -10.13 1.31
CA LEU A 57 -4.60 -9.02 1.93
C LEU A 57 -5.43 -7.72 1.86
N ARG A 58 -5.96 -7.38 0.68
CA ARG A 58 -6.81 -6.19 0.53
C ARG A 58 -8.03 -6.23 1.42
N ASN A 59 -8.71 -7.38 1.51
CA ASN A 59 -9.93 -7.54 2.30
C ASN A 59 -9.67 -7.57 3.81
N ALA A 60 -8.45 -7.92 4.21
CA ALA A 60 -8.05 -7.92 5.62
C ALA A 60 -7.69 -6.53 6.17
N LEU A 61 -7.52 -5.52 5.31
CA LEU A 61 -7.30 -4.15 5.75
C LEU A 61 -8.56 -3.61 6.44
N ASN A 62 -8.39 -3.06 7.65
CA ASN A 62 -9.45 -2.30 8.30
C ASN A 62 -9.61 -0.89 7.65
N PRO A 63 -10.65 -0.11 8.01
CA PRO A 63 -10.88 1.20 7.40
C PRO A 63 -9.67 2.15 7.52
N GLN A 64 -9.04 2.23 8.70
CA GLN A 64 -7.89 3.11 8.92
C GLN A 64 -6.68 2.71 8.07
N GLU A 65 -6.41 1.41 7.95
CA GLU A 65 -5.33 0.87 7.13
C GLU A 65 -5.57 1.10 5.65
N LEU A 66 -6.82 0.94 5.21
CA LEU A 66 -7.23 1.23 3.83
C LEU A 66 -7.04 2.72 3.51
N ALA A 67 -7.45 3.62 4.40
CA ALA A 67 -7.25 5.06 4.24
C ALA A 67 -5.76 5.43 4.18
N ASN A 68 -4.95 4.86 5.07
CA ASN A 68 -3.50 5.06 5.08
C ASN A 68 -2.84 4.57 3.79
N ALA A 69 -3.27 3.40 3.28
CA ALA A 69 -2.78 2.86 2.02
C ALA A 69 -3.16 3.77 0.84
N LEU A 70 -4.42 4.19 0.72
CA LEU A 70 -4.85 5.12 -0.33
C LEU A 70 -4.09 6.44 -0.30
N ASN A 71 -3.98 7.07 0.87
CA ASN A 71 -3.26 8.33 1.03
C ASN A 71 -1.78 8.20 0.65
N ALA A 72 -1.15 7.07 0.97
CA ALA A 72 0.22 6.79 0.57
C ALA A 72 0.34 6.62 -0.95
N LEU A 73 -0.51 5.80 -1.58
CA LEU A 73 -0.47 5.52 -3.02
C LEU A 73 -0.70 6.77 -3.87
N CYS A 74 -1.52 7.72 -3.40
CA CYS A 74 -1.73 9.01 -4.06
C CYS A 74 -0.45 9.86 -4.20
N LYS A 75 0.65 9.52 -3.51
CA LYS A 75 1.95 10.19 -3.68
C LYS A 75 2.72 9.72 -4.93
N TRP A 76 2.27 8.66 -5.59
CA TRP A 76 2.88 8.10 -6.81
C TRP A 76 1.85 7.93 -7.93
N PRO A 77 1.21 9.00 -8.40
CA PRO A 77 0.14 8.92 -9.41
C PRO A 77 0.63 8.36 -10.75
N ASP A 78 1.89 8.63 -11.12
CA ASP A 78 2.48 8.19 -12.40
C ASP A 78 3.01 6.75 -12.36
N THR A 79 2.73 6.01 -11.28
CA THR A 79 3.22 4.65 -11.08
C THR A 79 2.09 3.64 -11.28
N PRO A 80 2.14 2.80 -12.33
CA PRO A 80 1.06 1.85 -12.62
C PRO A 80 0.71 0.94 -11.45
N ASP A 81 1.71 0.40 -10.75
CA ASP A 81 1.49 -0.46 -9.57
C ASP A 81 0.67 0.25 -8.48
N CYS A 82 0.89 1.56 -8.30
CA CYS A 82 0.19 2.36 -7.30
C CYS A 82 -1.24 2.67 -7.74
N ALA A 83 -1.43 2.98 -9.02
CA ALA A 83 -2.75 3.18 -9.61
C ALA A 83 -3.60 1.91 -9.54
N ASP A 84 -3.03 0.75 -9.88
CA ASP A 84 -3.70 -0.55 -9.83
C ASP A 84 -4.12 -0.90 -8.39
N ALA A 85 -3.23 -0.70 -7.43
CA ALA A 85 -3.53 -0.92 -6.02
C ALA A 85 -4.62 0.03 -5.50
N ALA A 86 -4.54 1.32 -5.85
CA ALA A 86 -5.54 2.30 -5.45
C ALA A 86 -6.91 2.00 -6.05
N ASN A 87 -6.96 1.64 -7.34
CA ASN A 87 -8.19 1.22 -8.01
C ASN A 87 -8.77 -0.03 -7.35
N ALA A 88 -7.94 -1.03 -7.07
CA ALA A 88 -8.34 -2.24 -6.36
C ALA A 88 -8.94 -1.97 -4.97
N LEU A 89 -8.40 -1.00 -4.21
CA LEU A 89 -8.96 -0.56 -2.93
C LEU A 89 -10.26 0.24 -3.12
N ALA A 90 -10.34 1.10 -4.13
CA ALA A 90 -11.55 1.87 -4.45
C ALA A 90 -12.71 0.95 -4.85
N TRP A 91 -12.45 -0.11 -5.62
CA TRP A 91 -13.45 -1.14 -5.94
C TRP A 91 -13.98 -1.83 -4.69
N ARG A 92 -13.11 -2.18 -3.74
CA ARG A 92 -13.54 -2.74 -2.45
C ARG A 92 -14.42 -1.75 -1.69
N LEU A 93 -14.04 -0.48 -1.65
CA LEU A 93 -14.79 0.57 -0.97
C LEU A 93 -16.20 0.76 -1.58
N ALA A 94 -16.31 0.66 -2.90
CA ALA A 94 -17.58 0.75 -3.61
C ALA A 94 -18.49 -0.46 -3.36
N ASP A 95 -17.91 -1.66 -3.21
CA ASP A 95 -18.64 -2.90 -2.94
C ASP A 95 -19.10 -3.00 -1.46
N GLU A 96 -18.32 -2.44 -0.52
CA GLU A 96 -18.58 -2.51 0.91
C GLU A 96 -19.15 -1.19 1.48
N ARG A 97 -20.49 -1.04 1.46
CA ARG A 97 -21.19 0.15 1.99
C ARG A 97 -20.83 0.50 3.44
N GLY A 98 -20.51 -0.51 4.26
CA GLY A 98 -20.07 -0.31 5.65
C GLY A 98 -18.68 0.32 5.78
N LEU A 99 -17.75 0.01 4.86
CA LEU A 99 -16.44 0.64 4.79
C LEU A 99 -16.53 2.09 4.32
N CYS A 100 -17.37 2.35 3.33
CA CYS A 100 -17.62 3.70 2.82
C CYS A 100 -18.09 4.62 3.94
N ASN A 101 -19.08 4.17 4.73
CA ASN A 101 -19.61 4.92 5.87
C ASN A 101 -18.59 5.09 7.02
N ALA A 102 -17.61 4.19 7.16
CA ALA A 102 -16.58 4.29 8.20
C ALA A 102 -15.46 5.28 7.82
N LEU A 103 -15.39 5.70 6.56
CA LEU A 103 -14.39 6.62 6.04
C LEU A 103 -14.92 8.04 5.77
N SER A 104 -16.24 8.21 5.78
CA SER A 104 -16.95 9.50 5.67
C SER A 104 -17.08 10.20 7.02
#